data_AF-A0A658NYR1-F1
#
_entry.id   AF-A0A658NYR1-F1
#
_cell.length_a   1.000
_cell.length_b   1.000
_cell.length_c   1.000
_cell.angle_alpha   90.00
_cell.angle_beta   90.00
_cell.angle_gamma   90.00
#
_symmetry.space_group_name_H-M   'P 1'
#
loop_
_entity.id
_entity.type
_entity.pdbx_description
1 polymer ?
#
loop_
_entity_poly.entity_id
_entity_poly.type
_entity_poly.pdbx_seq_one_letter_code
_entity_poly.pdbx_strand_id
1 'polypeptide(L)'
;PDPNVNLSLSFLGRFIKSPEADRLLRDGDRLALGNLELEVIHTPGHCPGSICLYCDQIPAAFVGDLIFAGGGVGRTDLPHSSTEQLYE
;
A
#
# COMPACT_ATOMS: atom_id res chain seq x y z
N PRO A 1 -3.91 10.59 -9.90
CA PRO A 1 -3.60 9.33 -10.64
C PRO A 1 -4.30 9.21 -12.02
N ASP A 2 -3.67 8.54 -13.00
CA ASP A 2 -4.21 8.28 -14.35
C ASP A 2 -5.32 7.20 -14.30
N PRO A 3 -6.57 7.50 -14.68
CA PRO A 3 -7.67 6.54 -14.64
C PRO A 3 -7.56 5.42 -15.69
N ASN A 4 -6.63 5.52 -16.66
CA ASN A 4 -6.41 4.48 -17.66
C ASN A 4 -5.61 3.29 -17.12
N VAL A 5 -4.82 3.48 -16.06
CA VAL A 5 -3.95 2.43 -15.51
C VAL A 5 -4.50 1.73 -14.26
N ASN A 6 -5.54 2.27 -13.63
CA ASN A 6 -6.12 1.71 -12.42
C ASN A 6 -7.19 0.62 -12.67
N LEU A 7 -7.38 0.21 -13.93
CA LEU A 7 -8.28 -0.86 -14.39
C LEU A 7 -9.76 -0.66 -14.00
N SER A 8 -10.15 0.52 -13.53
CA SER A 8 -11.54 0.81 -13.13
C SER A 8 -12.53 0.63 -14.29
N LEU A 9 -12.15 1.02 -15.51
CA LEU A 9 -12.96 0.78 -16.70
C LEU A 9 -13.18 -0.72 -16.94
N SER A 10 -12.11 -1.51 -16.90
CA SER A 10 -12.15 -2.95 -17.20
C SER A 10 -12.93 -3.75 -16.17
N PHE A 11 -12.84 -3.40 -14.87
CA PHE A 11 -13.52 -4.15 -13.80
C PHE A 11 -14.88 -3.60 -13.41
N LEU A 12 -15.11 -2.29 -13.55
CA LEU A 12 -16.30 -1.61 -13.03
C LEU A 12 -17.12 -0.91 -14.14
N GLY A 13 -16.66 -0.92 -15.39
CA GLY A 13 -17.36 -0.31 -16.53
C GLY A 13 -17.35 1.22 -16.52
N ARG A 14 -16.54 1.85 -15.67
CA ARG A 14 -16.44 3.32 -15.57
C ARG A 14 -15.06 3.76 -15.11
N PHE A 15 -14.62 4.93 -15.59
CA PHE A 15 -13.41 5.56 -15.08
C PHE A 15 -13.65 6.06 -13.65
N ILE A 16 -12.81 5.60 -12.73
CA ILE A 16 -12.74 6.11 -11.36
C ILE A 16 -11.40 6.79 -11.19
N LYS A 17 -11.39 7.97 -10.55
CA LYS A 17 -10.17 8.66 -10.17
C LYS A 17 -10.21 8.94 -8.68
N SER A 18 -9.16 8.55 -7.96
CA SER A 18 -8.98 8.98 -6.57
C SER A 18 -8.63 10.48 -6.55
N PRO A 19 -9.14 11.27 -5.58
CA PRO A 19 -8.58 12.59 -5.31
C PRO A 19 -7.08 12.47 -5.01
N GLU A 20 -6.36 13.58 -5.22
CA GLU A 20 -4.96 13.68 -4.82
C GLU A 20 -4.87 13.67 -3.29
N ALA A 21 -3.80 13.09 -2.75
CA ALA A 21 -3.57 13.06 -1.31
C ALA A 21 -3.11 14.43 -0.80
N ASP A 22 -3.59 14.83 0.38
CA ASP A 22 -3.17 16.09 1.03
C ASP A 22 -1.69 16.03 1.48
N ARG A 23 -1.21 14.84 1.82
CA ARG A 23 0.16 14.57 2.22
C ARG A 23 0.66 13.30 1.56
N LEU A 24 1.83 13.38 0.95
CA LEU A 24 2.58 12.21 0.48
C LEU A 24 3.47 11.68 1.62
N LEU A 25 3.60 10.36 1.68
CA LEU A 25 4.40 9.66 2.67
C LEU A 25 5.64 9.08 2.01
N ARG A 26 6.72 9.00 2.78
CA ARG A 26 7.98 8.35 2.39
C ARG A 26 8.36 7.31 3.42
N ASP A 27 9.21 6.37 3.00
CA ASP A 27 9.84 5.42 3.91
C ASP A 27 10.51 6.15 5.09
N GLY A 28 10.30 5.63 6.30
CA GLY A 28 10.79 6.20 7.56
C GLY A 28 10.00 7.43 8.08
N ASP A 29 8.99 7.92 7.37
CA ASP A 29 8.12 8.98 7.90
C ASP A 29 7.40 8.50 9.16
N ARG A 30 7.22 9.41 10.12
CA ARG A 30 6.44 9.17 11.35
C ARG A 30 5.14 9.96 11.34
N LEU A 31 4.05 9.29 11.71
CA LEU A 31 2.69 9.84 11.76
C LEU A 31 2.17 9.81 13.19
N ALA A 32 1.91 10.98 13.75
CA ALA A 32 1.24 11.09 15.03
C ALA A 32 -0.26 10.82 14.90
N LEU A 33 -0.78 9.89 15.70
CA LEU A 33 -2.19 9.58 15.82
C LEU A 33 -2.59 9.61 17.30
N GLY A 34 -2.95 10.79 17.78
CA GLY A 34 -3.16 11.02 19.22
C GLY A 34 -1.85 10.77 19.99
N ASN A 35 -1.85 9.74 20.84
CA ASN A 35 -0.66 9.33 21.61
C ASN A 35 0.15 8.20 20.94
N LEU A 36 -0.28 7.76 19.76
CA LEU A 36 0.42 6.76 18.96
C LEU A 36 1.30 7.43 17.91
N GLU A 37 2.33 6.71 17.50
CA GLU A 37 3.18 7.08 16.39
C GLU A 37 3.26 5.89 15.44
N LEU A 38 2.99 6.12 14.15
CA LEU A 38 3.07 5.11 13.12
C LEU A 38 4.28 5.40 12.23
N GLU A 39 5.19 4.45 12.11
CA GLU A 39 6.29 4.48 11.16
C GLU A 39 5.83 3.92 9.81
N VAL A 40 6.14 4.67 8.76
CA VAL A 40 5.92 4.25 7.38
C VAL A 40 7.07 3.36 6.94
N ILE A 41 6.75 2.15 6.51
CA ILE A 41 7.71 1.20 5.93
C ILE A 41 7.30 0.97 4.49
N HIS A 42 8.14 1.30 3.52
CA HIS A 42 7.85 1.07 2.09
C HIS A 42 7.96 -0.42 1.77
N THR A 43 6.88 -0.99 1.24
CA THR A 43 6.74 -2.43 1.00
C THR A 43 6.21 -2.70 -0.41
N PRO A 44 6.98 -2.33 -1.44
CA PRO A 44 6.54 -2.47 -2.82
C PRO A 44 6.46 -3.94 -3.23
N GLY A 45 5.76 -4.22 -4.33
CA GLY A 45 5.54 -5.58 -4.83
C GLY A 45 4.10 -5.75 -5.30
N HIS A 46 3.14 -5.73 -4.37
CA HIS A 46 1.71 -5.73 -4.73
C HIS A 46 1.33 -4.47 -5.55
N CYS A 47 1.82 -3.30 -5.12
CA CYS A 47 1.85 -2.11 -5.95
C CYS A 47 3.14 -1.29 -5.66
N PRO A 48 3.58 -0.42 -6.59
CA PRO A 48 4.83 0.34 -6.39
C PRO A 48 4.83 1.24 -5.16
N GLY A 49 3.66 1.71 -4.74
CA GLY A 49 3.48 2.63 -3.61
C GLY A 49 2.95 1.97 -2.34
N SER A 50 2.95 0.63 -2.25
CA SER A 50 2.51 -0.09 -1.06
C SER A 50 3.38 0.29 0.15
N ILE A 51 2.74 0.52 1.29
CA ILE A 51 3.41 0.81 2.57
C ILE A 51 2.77 0.00 3.69
N CYS A 52 3.54 -0.28 4.72
CA CYS A 52 3.05 -0.69 6.04
C CYS A 52 3.09 0.51 6.99
N LEU A 53 2.15 0.54 7.93
CA LEU A 53 2.14 1.48 9.06
C LEU A 53 2.38 0.71 10.35
N TYR A 54 3.59 0.78 10.88
CA TYR A 54 4.01 0.06 12.07
C TYR A 54 3.88 0.94 13.32
N CYS A 55 3.29 0.41 14.39
CA CYS A 55 3.24 1.04 15.70
C CYS A 55 4.17 0.29 16.64
N ASP A 56 5.18 0.95 17.21
CA ASP A 56 6.08 0.28 18.15
C ASP A 56 5.43 0.16 19.55
N GLN A 57 4.63 1.15 19.94
CA GLN A 57 3.92 1.17 21.22
C GLN A 57 2.88 0.05 21.35
N ILE A 58 2.34 -0.43 20.23
CA ILE A 58 1.44 -1.58 20.14
C ILE A 58 1.99 -2.43 19.00
N PRO A 59 2.74 -3.52 19.26
CA PRO A 59 3.56 -4.22 18.28
C PRO A 59 2.70 -4.88 17.19
N ALA A 60 2.26 -4.05 16.26
CA ALA A 60 1.25 -4.32 15.27
C ALA A 60 1.47 -3.37 14.10
N ALA A 61 1.11 -3.84 12.90
CA ALA A 61 1.20 -3.06 11.69
C ALA A 61 -0.08 -3.19 10.88
N PHE A 62 -0.47 -2.09 10.23
CA PHE A 62 -1.37 -2.17 9.08
C PHE A 62 -0.53 -2.46 7.85
N VAL A 63 -0.73 -3.63 7.26
CA VAL A 63 0.13 -4.16 6.18
C VAL A 63 -0.46 -4.04 4.78
N GLY A 64 -1.66 -3.47 4.66
CA GLY A 64 -2.40 -3.45 3.39
C GLY A 64 -2.51 -4.84 2.78
N ASP A 65 -2.22 -4.94 1.49
CA ASP A 65 -2.21 -6.20 0.74
C ASP A 65 -0.81 -6.86 0.69
N LEU A 66 0.11 -6.56 1.60
CA LEU A 66 1.42 -7.21 1.63
C LEU A 66 1.29 -8.70 2.01
N ILE A 67 0.70 -8.99 3.17
CA ILE A 67 0.56 -10.33 3.73
C ILE A 67 -0.80 -10.49 4.42
N PHE A 68 -1.38 -11.68 4.30
CA PHE A 68 -2.66 -12.07 4.87
C PHE A 68 -2.48 -13.19 5.90
N ALA A 69 -3.51 -13.39 6.73
CA ALA A 69 -3.55 -14.48 7.68
C ALA A 69 -3.33 -15.85 6.99
N GLY A 70 -2.47 -16.69 7.57
CA GLY A 70 -2.08 -17.96 6.98
C GLY A 70 -0.93 -17.88 5.97
N GLY A 71 -0.31 -16.70 5.79
CA GLY A 71 0.90 -16.53 4.99
C GLY A 71 0.68 -16.30 3.50
N GLY A 72 -0.57 -16.07 3.07
CA GLY A 72 -0.85 -15.59 1.72
C GLY A 72 -0.36 -14.16 1.53
N VAL A 73 -0.10 -13.75 0.29
CA VAL A 73 0.40 -12.40 -0.03
C VAL A 73 -0.46 -11.73 -1.11
N GLY A 74 -0.33 -10.41 -1.26
CA GLY A 74 -0.99 -9.66 -2.33
C GLY A 74 -0.65 -10.18 -3.71
N ARG A 75 -1.60 -10.04 -4.63
CA ARG A 75 -1.38 -10.41 -6.03
C ARG A 75 -0.31 -9.52 -6.67
N THR A 76 0.41 -10.08 -7.63
CA THR A 76 1.53 -9.41 -8.33
C THR A 76 1.45 -9.53 -9.85
N ASP A 77 0.25 -9.80 -10.38
CA ASP A 77 -0.03 -9.99 -11.81
C ASP A 77 -0.72 -8.77 -12.48
N LEU A 78 -0.86 -7.66 -11.77
CA LEU A 78 -1.45 -6.41 -12.30
C LEU A 78 -0.36 -5.45 -12.82
N PRO A 79 -0.72 -4.40 -13.56
CA PRO A 79 0.26 -3.41 -14.01
C PRO A 79 1.07 -2.84 -12.84
N HIS A 80 2.38 -2.75 -13.04
CA HIS A 80 3.36 -2.21 -12.09
C HIS A 80 3.60 -3.03 -10.81
N SER A 81 2.97 -4.19 -10.63
CA SER A 81 3.31 -5.10 -9.54
C SER A 81 4.50 -6.00 -9.88
N SER A 82 5.19 -6.54 -8.87
CA SER A 82 6.36 -7.41 -9.03
C SER A 82 6.43 -8.46 -7.91
N THR A 83 6.48 -9.74 -8.28
CA THR A 83 6.68 -10.84 -7.32
C THR A 83 8.08 -10.81 -6.72
N GLU A 84 9.11 -10.53 -7.52
CA GLU A 84 10.50 -10.46 -7.04
C GLU A 84 10.64 -9.41 -5.94
N GLN A 85 10.07 -8.22 -6.18
CA GLN A 85 10.11 -7.11 -5.23
C GLN A 85 9.32 -7.37 -3.95
N LEU A 86 8.24 -8.17 -4.02
CA LEU A 86 7.43 -8.53 -2.86
C LEU A 86 8.18 -9.41 -1.84
N TYR A 87 9.17 -10.19 -2.32
CA TYR A 87 9.92 -11.16 -1.52
C TYR A 87 11.36 -10.70 -1.19
N GLU A 88 11.74 -9.48 -1.58
CA GLU A 88 13.00 -8.81 -1.18
C GLU A 88 12.93 -8.35 0.29
#